data_AF-A0A8D2JY77-F1
#
_entry.id   AF-A0A8D2JY77-F1
#
_cell.length_a   1.000
_cell.length_b   1.000
_cell.length_c   1.000
_cell.angle_alpha   90.00
_cell.angle_beta   90.00
_cell.angle_gamma   90.00
#
_symmetry.space_group_name_H-M   'P 1'
#
loop_
_entity.id
_entity.type
_entity.pdbx_description
1 polymer ?
#
loop_
_entity_poly.entity_id
_entity_poly.type
_entity_poly.pdbx_seq_one_letter_code
_entity_poly.pdbx_strand_id
1 'polypeptide(L)'
;MLVVEVANGRSLVWGAEAVQALRERLGVGGRTVGALPRGPRQNSRLGLPLLLMPEEARLLAEIGAVTLVSAPRPDPQHHSLALTAFKRQQEESFQEQSALAAEARETRRQELLEKITEGQAAKKQKLEQASGASSSPEAGSSQAAKENETSDGQASGEQEEAGPSSSQAEPSNGVAPLPRSALLVQLATARPRPVKARPLDWRVQSKDWPHAGRPAHELRYSIYRDLWERGFFLSAAGKFGGDFLVYPGDPLRFHAHYIAQCWAPEDPIPLQDLVAAGRLGTSVRKTLLLCSPQPDGKVVYTSLQWASLQ
;
A
#
# COMPACT_ATOMS: atom_id res chain seq x y z
N MET A 1 -17.59 -9.97 -16.91
CA MET A 1 -17.72 -10.56 -15.56
C MET A 1 -16.37 -10.46 -14.88
N LEU A 2 -16.31 -9.89 -13.67
CA LEU A 2 -15.05 -9.69 -12.94
C LEU A 2 -14.63 -11.00 -12.25
N VAL A 3 -13.33 -11.21 -12.05
CA VAL A 3 -12.80 -12.43 -11.41
C VAL A 3 -12.15 -12.07 -10.08
N VAL A 4 -12.52 -12.81 -9.03
CA VAL A 4 -11.92 -12.73 -7.70
C VAL A 4 -11.23 -14.04 -7.41
N GLU A 5 -9.93 -14.00 -7.16
CA GLU A 5 -9.17 -15.19 -6.83
C GLU A 5 -9.20 -15.46 -5.34
N VAL A 6 -9.54 -16.67 -4.94
CA VAL A 6 -9.63 -17.06 -3.55
C VAL A 6 -8.54 -18.06 -3.22
N ALA A 7 -7.72 -17.73 -2.22
CA ALA A 7 -6.64 -18.59 -1.74
C ALA A 7 -6.67 -18.62 -0.21
N ASN A 8 -6.87 -19.81 0.37
CA ASN A 8 -6.84 -20.01 1.83
C ASN A 8 -7.72 -18.99 2.60
N GLY A 9 -8.97 -18.78 2.17
CA GLY A 9 -9.90 -17.84 2.81
C GLY A 9 -9.68 -16.37 2.45
N ARG A 10 -8.73 -16.03 1.55
CA ARG A 10 -8.47 -14.66 1.14
C ARG A 10 -8.93 -14.43 -0.30
N SER A 11 -9.84 -13.47 -0.47
CA SER A 11 -10.38 -13.05 -1.76
C SER A 11 -9.58 -11.88 -2.32
N LEU A 12 -8.91 -12.06 -3.45
CA LEU A 12 -7.95 -11.13 -4.04
C LEU A 12 -8.40 -10.68 -5.43
N VAL A 13 -8.31 -9.38 -5.68
CA VAL A 13 -8.54 -8.76 -6.98
C VAL A 13 -7.24 -8.13 -7.46
N TRP A 14 -6.73 -8.61 -8.59
CA TRP A 14 -5.42 -8.22 -9.09
C TRP A 14 -5.46 -7.08 -10.11
N GLY A 15 -6.59 -6.87 -10.79
CA GLY A 15 -6.68 -5.87 -11.86
C GLY A 15 -7.13 -4.50 -11.35
N ALA A 16 -6.42 -3.43 -11.74
CA ALA A 16 -6.77 -2.05 -11.37
C ALA A 16 -8.18 -1.66 -11.85
N GLU A 17 -8.54 -1.98 -13.09
CA GLU A 17 -9.86 -1.72 -13.67
C GLU A 17 -10.98 -2.44 -12.90
N ALA A 18 -10.73 -3.67 -12.49
CA ALA A 18 -11.68 -4.44 -11.68
C ALA A 18 -11.88 -3.75 -10.32
N VAL A 19 -10.79 -3.37 -9.65
CA VAL A 19 -10.86 -2.64 -8.38
C VAL A 19 -11.61 -1.31 -8.50
N GLN A 20 -11.35 -0.55 -9.57
CA GLN A 20 -12.07 0.68 -9.84
C GLN A 20 -13.57 0.41 -10.03
N ALA A 21 -13.94 -0.59 -10.82
CA ALA A 21 -15.33 -0.96 -11.05
C ALA A 21 -16.04 -1.41 -9.76
N LEU A 22 -15.37 -2.19 -8.90
CA LEU A 22 -15.93 -2.59 -7.60
C LEU A 22 -16.25 -1.38 -6.72
N ARG A 23 -15.34 -0.41 -6.65
CA ARG A 23 -15.52 0.79 -5.82
C ARG A 23 -16.57 1.74 -6.39
N GLU A 24 -16.45 2.10 -7.66
CA GLU A 24 -17.28 3.14 -8.27
C GLU A 24 -18.70 2.68 -8.59
N ARG A 25 -18.87 1.42 -9.00
CA ARG A 25 -20.17 0.91 -9.48
C ARG A 25 -20.89 0.06 -8.45
N LEU A 26 -20.15 -0.61 -7.56
CA LEU A 26 -20.73 -1.57 -6.61
C LEU A 26 -20.54 -1.16 -5.15
N GLY A 27 -19.91 -0.02 -4.87
CA GLY A 27 -19.74 0.47 -3.49
C GLY A 27 -18.86 -0.42 -2.61
N VAL A 28 -17.98 -1.24 -3.20
CA VAL A 28 -17.10 -2.16 -2.45
C VAL A 28 -15.66 -1.63 -2.50
N GLY A 29 -15.13 -1.28 -1.33
CA GLY A 29 -13.82 -0.64 -1.21
C GLY A 29 -12.65 -1.63 -1.13
N GLY A 30 -12.80 -2.72 -0.36
CA GLY A 30 -11.70 -3.63 -0.03
C GLY A 30 -10.49 -2.95 0.63
N ARG A 31 -9.38 -3.69 0.74
CA ARG A 31 -8.09 -3.19 1.24
C ARG A 31 -6.94 -3.62 0.36
N THR A 32 -6.18 -2.68 -0.18
CA THR A 32 -4.92 -2.97 -0.89
C THR A 32 -3.89 -3.59 0.05
N VAL A 33 -3.22 -4.67 -0.36
CA VAL A 33 -2.26 -5.42 0.47
C VAL A 33 -0.90 -5.64 -0.18
N GLY A 34 -0.71 -5.25 -1.44
CA GLY A 34 0.60 -5.33 -2.09
C GLY A 34 1.43 -4.05 -1.95
N ALA A 35 2.60 -4.06 -2.56
CA ALA A 35 3.50 -2.90 -2.58
C ALA A 35 3.21 -2.01 -3.80
N LEU A 36 3.53 -0.71 -3.69
CA LEU A 36 3.43 0.20 -4.83
C LEU A 36 4.60 -0.04 -5.79
N PRO A 37 4.36 -0.22 -7.11
CA PRO A 37 5.44 -0.46 -8.07
C PRO A 37 6.51 0.64 -8.10
N ARG A 38 6.09 1.90 -7.93
CA ARG A 38 6.99 3.07 -7.91
C ARG A 38 7.56 3.40 -6.52
N GLY A 39 7.13 2.69 -5.49
CA GLY A 39 7.55 2.92 -4.11
C GLY A 39 7.45 1.63 -3.29
N PRO A 40 8.25 0.60 -3.59
CA PRO A 40 8.10 -0.72 -2.98
C PRO A 40 8.60 -0.80 -1.54
N ARG A 41 9.40 0.18 -1.08
CA ARG A 41 10.01 0.21 0.25
C ARG A 41 9.19 0.96 1.31
N GLN A 42 8.10 1.64 0.91
CA GLN A 42 7.22 2.32 1.86
C GLN A 42 5.99 1.46 2.17
N ASN A 43 5.47 1.63 3.39
CA ASN A 43 4.26 0.97 3.87
C ASN A 43 3.13 1.95 4.22
N SER A 44 3.29 3.25 3.90
CA SER A 44 2.27 4.27 4.14
C SER A 44 1.07 4.13 3.20
N ARG A 45 1.30 3.62 1.98
CA ARG A 45 0.28 3.32 0.99
C ARG A 45 0.55 1.98 0.33
N LEU A 46 -0.47 1.12 0.32
CA LEU A 46 -0.38 -0.20 -0.29
C LEU A 46 -0.98 -0.19 -1.70
N GLY A 47 -0.49 -1.10 -2.54
CA GLY A 47 -0.92 -1.33 -3.91
C GLY A 47 -1.72 -2.61 -4.07
N LEU A 48 -1.96 -2.97 -5.32
CA LEU A 48 -2.61 -4.23 -5.70
C LEU A 48 -1.79 -5.44 -5.21
N PRO A 49 -2.45 -6.56 -4.87
CA PRO A 49 -3.87 -6.82 -5.04
C PRO A 49 -4.77 -6.15 -3.98
N LEU A 50 -6.05 -6.01 -4.32
CA LEU A 50 -7.10 -5.65 -3.37
C LEU A 50 -7.58 -6.92 -2.67
N LEU A 51 -7.50 -6.93 -1.35
CA LEU A 51 -8.08 -7.95 -0.48
C LEU A 51 -9.52 -7.55 -0.13
N LEU A 52 -10.46 -8.42 -0.44
CA LEU A 52 -11.86 -8.29 -0.04
C LEU A 52 -12.09 -9.01 1.30
N MET A 53 -12.96 -8.46 2.12
CA MET A 53 -13.56 -9.16 3.26
C MET A 53 -14.42 -10.34 2.76
N PRO A 54 -14.64 -11.38 3.58
CA PRO A 54 -15.56 -12.47 3.23
C PRO A 54 -16.96 -11.96 2.86
N GLU A 55 -17.47 -10.97 3.58
CA GLU A 55 -18.79 -10.39 3.35
C GLU A 55 -18.86 -9.64 2.00
N GLU A 56 -17.82 -8.86 1.67
CA GLU A 56 -17.66 -8.19 0.37
C GLU A 56 -17.63 -9.21 -0.78
N ALA A 57 -16.80 -10.26 -0.65
CA ALA A 57 -16.63 -11.26 -1.68
C ALA A 57 -17.91 -12.09 -1.89
N ARG A 58 -18.63 -12.42 -0.82
CA ARG A 58 -19.93 -13.10 -0.89
C ARG A 58 -20.97 -12.22 -1.58
N LEU A 59 -21.11 -10.96 -1.17
CA LEU A 59 -22.08 -10.03 -1.76
C LEU A 59 -21.90 -9.96 -3.28
N LEU A 60 -20.66 -9.71 -3.70
CA LEU A 60 -20.32 -9.57 -5.10
C LEU A 60 -20.62 -10.83 -5.93
N ALA A 61 -20.42 -12.02 -5.33
CA ALA A 61 -20.72 -13.29 -5.97
C ALA A 61 -22.23 -13.58 -5.99
N GLU A 62 -22.96 -13.19 -4.94
CA GLU A 62 -24.40 -13.37 -4.83
C GLU A 62 -25.17 -12.50 -5.84
N ILE A 63 -24.76 -11.23 -6.03
CA ILE A 63 -25.36 -10.34 -7.03
C ILE A 63 -24.90 -10.64 -8.48
N GLY A 64 -24.04 -11.65 -8.67
CA GLY A 64 -23.53 -12.04 -9.99
C GLY A 64 -22.53 -11.07 -10.62
N ALA A 65 -21.98 -10.12 -9.86
CA ALA A 65 -21.01 -9.14 -10.37
C ALA A 65 -19.62 -9.76 -10.59
N VAL A 66 -19.27 -10.77 -9.79
CA VAL A 66 -17.96 -11.44 -9.84
C VAL A 66 -18.11 -12.97 -9.87
N THR A 67 -17.14 -13.64 -10.47
CA THR A 67 -16.93 -15.08 -10.31
C THR A 67 -15.78 -15.30 -9.33
N LEU A 68 -16.05 -16.02 -8.24
CA LEU A 68 -14.99 -16.51 -7.36
C LEU A 68 -14.30 -17.70 -8.03
N VAL A 69 -12.97 -17.70 -8.01
CA VAL A 69 -12.18 -18.81 -8.55
C VAL A 69 -11.10 -19.23 -7.55
N SER A 70 -10.86 -20.52 -7.40
CA SER A 70 -9.74 -21.00 -6.59
C SER A 70 -8.42 -20.62 -7.24
N ALA A 71 -7.51 -20.04 -6.46
CA ALA A 71 -6.17 -19.73 -6.93
C ALA A 71 -5.47 -21.02 -7.40
N PRO A 72 -4.87 -21.05 -8.60
CA PRO A 72 -4.16 -22.22 -9.08
C PRO A 72 -3.02 -22.55 -8.13
N ARG A 73 -2.99 -23.80 -7.64
CA ARG A 73 -1.89 -24.33 -6.84
C ARG A 73 -0.88 -24.99 -7.80
N PRO A 74 0.42 -24.72 -7.66
CA PRO A 74 1.43 -25.44 -8.44
C PRO A 74 1.28 -26.93 -8.17
N ASP A 75 1.28 -27.72 -9.24
CA ASP A 75 1.40 -29.17 -9.11
C ASP A 75 2.78 -29.50 -8.53
N PRO A 76 2.87 -30.24 -7.40
CA PRO A 76 4.14 -30.67 -6.82
C PRO A 76 5.07 -31.33 -7.85
N GLN A 77 4.53 -32.06 -8.83
CA GLN A 77 5.32 -32.74 -9.86
C GLN A 77 6.01 -31.75 -10.82
N HIS A 78 5.39 -30.60 -11.06
CA HIS A 78 5.91 -29.55 -11.94
C HIS A 78 6.66 -28.44 -11.17
N HIS A 79 6.81 -28.60 -9.85
CA HIS A 79 7.43 -27.58 -9.01
C HIS A 79 8.89 -27.32 -9.37
N SER A 80 9.66 -28.37 -9.67
CA SER A 80 11.07 -28.26 -10.07
C SER A 80 11.24 -27.44 -11.36
N LEU A 81 10.41 -27.71 -12.37
CA LEU A 81 10.40 -26.97 -13.63
C LEU A 81 10.03 -25.50 -13.43
N ALA A 82 9.01 -25.23 -12.61
CA ALA A 82 8.59 -23.86 -12.28
C ALA A 82 9.69 -23.10 -11.53
N LEU A 83 10.38 -23.75 -10.58
CA LEU A 83 11.52 -23.16 -9.87
C LEU A 83 12.68 -22.84 -10.80
N THR A 84 13.02 -23.73 -11.73
CA THR A 84 14.08 -23.50 -12.71
C THR A 84 13.74 -22.32 -13.63
N ALA A 85 12.50 -22.27 -14.14
CA ALA A 85 12.03 -21.14 -14.95
C ALA A 85 12.08 -19.81 -14.18
N PHE A 86 11.66 -19.81 -12.90
CA PHE A 86 11.71 -18.64 -12.03
C PHE A 86 13.15 -18.17 -11.77
N LYS A 87 14.08 -19.09 -11.47
CA LYS A 87 15.50 -18.75 -11.29
C LYS A 87 16.12 -18.17 -12.55
N ARG A 88 15.80 -18.75 -13.71
CA ARG A 88 16.25 -18.22 -15.00
C ARG A 88 15.73 -16.80 -15.22
N GLN A 89 14.44 -16.56 -14.98
CA GLN A 89 13.85 -15.22 -15.10
C GLN A 89 14.49 -14.20 -14.13
N GLN A 90 14.81 -14.61 -12.91
CA GLN A 90 15.54 -13.75 -11.96
C GLN A 90 16.93 -13.39 -12.47
N GLU A 91 17.65 -14.36 -13.03
CA GLU A 91 19.00 -14.13 -13.57
C GLU A 91 18.95 -13.22 -14.81
N GLU A 92 18.01 -13.44 -15.72
CA GLU A 92 17.76 -12.57 -16.88
C GLU A 92 17.45 -11.14 -16.42
N SER A 93 16.56 -10.97 -15.44
CA SER A 93 16.23 -9.65 -14.90
C SER A 93 17.41 -8.99 -14.20
N PHE A 94 18.26 -9.75 -13.51
CA PHE A 94 19.48 -9.23 -12.90
C PHE A 94 20.47 -8.73 -13.94
N GLN A 95 20.66 -9.48 -15.03
CA GLN A 95 21.53 -9.09 -16.13
C GLN A 95 21.03 -7.81 -16.80
N GLU A 96 19.74 -7.73 -17.09
CA GLU A 96 19.11 -6.53 -17.65
C GLU A 96 19.27 -5.31 -16.73
N GLN A 97 18.96 -5.45 -15.43
CA GLN A 97 19.13 -4.36 -14.46
C GLN A 97 20.59 -3.95 -14.28
N SER A 98 21.52 -4.89 -14.33
CA SER A 98 22.95 -4.60 -14.25
C SER A 98 23.42 -3.80 -15.47
N ALA A 99 22.95 -4.15 -16.67
CA ALA A 99 23.26 -3.41 -17.89
C ALA A 99 22.71 -1.97 -17.83
N LEU A 100 21.42 -1.82 -17.46
CA LEU A 100 20.80 -0.50 -17.30
C LEU A 100 21.47 0.34 -16.21
N ALA A 101 21.89 -0.29 -15.10
CA ALA A 101 22.62 0.40 -14.04
C ALA A 101 24.02 0.86 -14.49
N ALA A 102 24.71 0.09 -15.33
CA ALA A 102 25.98 0.49 -15.90
C ALA A 102 25.81 1.69 -16.84
N GLU A 103 24.80 1.64 -17.72
CA GLU A 103 24.45 2.74 -18.63
C GLU A 103 24.06 4.02 -17.88
N ALA A 104 23.21 3.91 -16.86
CA ALA A 104 22.79 5.04 -16.02
C ALA A 104 23.95 5.67 -15.24
N ARG A 105 24.97 4.88 -14.87
CA ARG A 105 26.18 5.41 -14.22
C ARG A 105 27.08 6.12 -15.23
N GLU A 106 27.22 5.58 -16.43
CA GLU A 106 28.05 6.18 -17.48
C GLU A 106 27.48 7.51 -17.96
N THR A 107 26.17 7.57 -18.21
CA THR A 107 25.46 8.82 -18.52
C THR A 107 25.64 9.86 -17.42
N ARG A 108 25.42 9.48 -16.15
CA ARG A 108 25.66 10.38 -15.00
C ARG A 108 27.12 10.84 -14.90
N ARG A 109 28.08 9.96 -15.23
CA ARG A 109 29.51 10.31 -15.26
C ARG A 109 29.80 11.34 -16.35
N GLN A 110 29.23 11.18 -17.53
CA GLN A 110 29.35 12.13 -18.64
C GLN A 110 28.75 13.50 -18.27
N GLU A 111 27.54 13.53 -17.71
CA GLU A 111 26.91 14.78 -17.23
C GLU A 111 27.75 15.48 -16.14
N LEU A 112 28.36 14.72 -15.24
CA LEU A 112 29.26 15.26 -14.21
C LEU A 112 30.53 15.84 -14.83
N LEU A 113 31.12 15.17 -15.81
CA LEU A 113 32.30 15.66 -16.53
C LEU A 113 31.99 16.95 -17.28
N GLU A 114 30.85 17.03 -17.97
CA GLU A 114 30.39 18.26 -18.63
C GLU A 114 30.29 19.42 -17.63
N LYS A 115 29.60 19.23 -16.50
CA LYS A 115 29.50 20.24 -15.43
C LYS A 115 30.85 20.65 -14.86
N ILE A 116 31.79 19.71 -14.71
CA ILE A 116 33.15 20.02 -14.24
C ILE A 116 33.89 20.88 -15.29
N THR A 117 33.79 20.55 -16.57
CA THR A 117 34.43 21.32 -17.65
C THR A 117 33.86 22.73 -17.77
N GLU A 118 32.53 22.89 -17.68
CA GLU A 118 31.86 24.19 -17.64
C GLU A 118 32.30 25.01 -16.41
N GLY A 119 32.35 24.38 -15.24
CA GLY A 119 32.81 25.01 -14.01
C GLY A 119 34.28 25.46 -14.07
N GLN A 120 35.16 24.65 -14.67
CA GLN A 120 36.56 25.00 -14.88
C GLN A 120 36.73 26.14 -15.90
N ALA A 121 35.96 26.12 -16.99
CA ALA A 121 35.96 27.19 -17.99
C ALA A 121 35.47 28.52 -17.39
N ALA A 122 34.38 28.50 -16.61
CA ALA A 122 33.88 29.68 -15.90
C ALA A 122 34.89 30.22 -14.87
N LYS A 123 35.61 29.32 -14.16
CA LYS A 123 36.67 29.71 -13.22
C LYS A 123 37.86 30.35 -13.94
N LYS A 124 38.26 29.81 -15.10
CA LYS A 124 39.33 30.37 -15.94
C LYS A 124 38.97 31.76 -16.47
N GLN A 125 37.74 31.94 -16.97
CA GLN A 125 37.25 33.24 -17.43
C GLN A 125 37.21 34.27 -16.30
N LYS A 126 36.79 33.88 -15.08
CA LYS A 126 36.85 34.78 -13.91
C LYS A 126 38.28 35.15 -13.52
N LEU A 127 39.24 34.22 -13.62
CA LEU A 127 40.66 34.50 -13.37
C LEU A 127 41.25 35.44 -14.43
N GLU A 128 40.89 35.26 -15.71
CA GLU A 128 41.32 36.13 -16.82
C GLU A 128 40.72 37.54 -16.72
N GLN A 129 39.47 37.65 -16.25
CA GLN A 129 38.85 38.94 -15.94
C GLN A 129 39.51 39.62 -14.73
N ALA A 130 39.97 38.86 -13.74
CA ALA A 130 40.70 39.38 -12.59
C ALA A 130 42.16 39.76 -12.91
N SER A 131 42.83 39.03 -13.80
CA SER A 131 44.20 39.35 -14.25
C SER A 131 44.25 40.47 -15.31
N GLY A 132 43.16 40.68 -16.05
CA GLY A 132 42.98 41.84 -16.95
C GLY A 132 42.70 43.16 -16.23
N ALA A 133 42.46 43.14 -14.91
CA ALA A 133 42.17 44.33 -14.11
C ALA A 133 43.39 44.88 -13.33
N SER A 134 44.58 44.29 -13.47
CA SER A 134 45.80 44.79 -12.81
C SER A 134 46.55 45.81 -13.66
N SER A 135 45.98 47.00 -13.80
CA SER A 135 46.74 48.22 -14.12
C SER A 135 46.03 49.46 -13.57
N SER A 136 46.22 49.73 -12.28
CA SER A 136 46.53 51.05 -11.68
C SER A 136 46.27 51.04 -10.14
N PRO A 137 47.16 51.60 -9.31
CA PRO A 137 47.02 51.64 -7.85
C PRO A 137 46.34 52.94 -7.39
N GLU A 138 45.61 52.91 -6.27
CA GLU A 138 45.80 53.83 -5.12
C GLU A 138 44.83 53.52 -3.97
N ALA A 139 45.22 54.03 -2.79
CA ALA A 139 44.93 53.53 -1.46
C ALA A 139 43.77 54.25 -0.74
N GLY A 140 43.19 53.59 0.28
CA GLY A 140 42.20 54.20 1.17
C GLY A 140 41.57 53.24 2.19
N SER A 141 42.30 52.96 3.28
CA SER A 141 41.84 52.64 4.66
C SER A 141 40.39 53.09 4.99
N SER A 142 39.50 52.43 5.76
CA SER A 142 39.60 51.38 6.79
C SER A 142 38.19 50.95 7.30
N GLN A 143 38.19 49.90 8.14
CA GLN A 143 37.27 49.55 9.25
C GLN A 143 36.23 48.43 9.08
N ALA A 144 36.09 47.72 10.20
CA ALA A 144 35.48 46.40 10.40
C ALA A 144 33.99 46.46 10.73
N ALA A 145 33.27 45.36 10.46
CA ALA A 145 32.30 44.78 11.39
C ALA A 145 31.92 43.35 10.95
N LYS A 146 31.92 42.43 11.92
CA LYS A 146 31.24 41.14 11.88
C LYS A 146 29.73 41.39 11.92
N GLU A 147 28.93 40.56 11.25
CA GLU A 147 27.96 39.66 11.90
C GLU A 147 27.28 38.72 10.88
N ASN A 148 27.01 37.51 11.38
CA ASN A 148 26.34 36.37 10.78
C ASN A 148 24.84 36.63 10.56
N GLU A 149 24.26 35.95 9.57
CA GLU A 149 23.09 35.04 9.71
C GLU A 149 22.72 34.53 8.29
N THR A 150 23.22 33.35 7.89
CA THR A 150 22.54 32.04 7.90
C THR A 150 21.18 32.01 7.19
N SER A 151 21.24 31.58 5.92
CA SER A 151 20.14 31.02 5.16
C SER A 151 20.09 29.51 5.39
N ASP A 152 19.13 29.03 6.19
CA ASP A 152 18.85 27.60 6.33
C ASP A 152 17.67 27.18 5.44
N GLY A 153 18.01 26.54 4.31
CA GLY A 153 17.13 25.63 3.60
C GLY A 153 17.39 24.21 4.09
N GLN A 154 16.49 23.67 4.91
CA GLN A 154 16.55 22.28 5.36
C GLN A 154 15.98 21.33 4.30
N ALA A 155 16.87 20.65 3.58
CA ALA A 155 16.61 19.33 3.01
C ALA A 155 17.41 18.31 3.83
N SER A 156 16.67 17.51 4.60
CA SER A 156 17.16 16.49 5.52
C SER A 156 18.01 15.42 4.82
N GLY A 157 19.28 15.34 5.21
CA GLY A 157 20.20 14.28 4.82
C GLY A 157 20.05 13.03 5.70
N GLU A 158 20.11 11.87 5.07
CA GLU A 158 20.44 10.60 5.71
C GLU A 158 21.98 10.53 5.83
N GLN A 159 22.46 10.38 7.06
CA GLN A 159 23.86 10.22 7.41
C GLN A 159 24.31 8.78 7.14
N GLU A 160 25.31 8.59 6.28
CA GLU A 160 26.16 7.38 6.29
C GLU A 160 27.50 7.73 6.94
N GLU A 161 27.84 6.96 7.97
CA GLU A 161 29.14 7.02 8.66
C GLU A 161 30.29 6.64 7.71
N ALA A 162 31.29 7.51 7.65
CA ALA A 162 32.59 7.22 7.04
C ALA A 162 33.62 6.92 8.14
N GLY A 163 34.08 5.67 8.21
CA GLY A 163 35.34 5.32 8.86
C GLY A 163 36.51 5.52 7.89
N PRO A 164 37.70 5.97 8.34
CA PRO A 164 38.82 6.24 7.46
C PRO A 164 39.63 4.96 7.23
N SER A 165 39.85 4.59 5.98
CA SER A 165 41.03 3.81 5.61
C SER A 165 41.52 4.24 4.25
N SER A 166 42.63 4.96 4.27
CA SER A 166 43.44 5.26 3.10
C SER A 166 44.16 3.99 2.66
N SER A 167 43.81 3.48 1.48
CA SER A 167 44.75 2.73 0.66
C SER A 167 44.43 3.02 -0.81
N GLN A 168 45.51 3.22 -1.55
CA GLN A 168 45.58 3.72 -2.91
C GLN A 168 44.57 3.03 -3.83
N ALA A 169 43.65 3.81 -4.39
CA ALA A 169 42.81 3.37 -5.48
C ALA A 169 43.60 3.53 -6.79
N GLU A 170 44.13 2.43 -7.30
CA GLU A 170 44.37 2.32 -8.74
C GLU A 170 43.06 2.60 -9.48
N PRO A 171 43.08 3.25 -10.66
CA PRO A 171 41.88 3.46 -11.45
C PRO A 171 41.48 2.11 -12.05
N SER A 172 40.76 1.30 -11.27
CA SER A 172 40.10 0.12 -11.80
C SER A 172 39.06 0.62 -12.80
N ASN A 173 39.38 0.53 -14.09
CA ASN A 173 38.49 0.77 -15.23
C ASN A 173 37.23 -0.11 -15.23
N GLY A 174 37.02 -0.95 -14.21
CA GLY A 174 35.82 -1.75 -14.04
C GLY A 174 34.78 -1.00 -13.21
N VAL A 175 33.66 -0.65 -13.84
CA VAL A 175 32.44 -0.29 -13.12
C VAL A 175 32.08 -1.45 -12.21
N ALA A 176 32.02 -1.23 -10.89
CA ALA A 176 31.62 -2.27 -9.95
C ALA A 176 30.20 -2.78 -10.31
N PRO A 177 30.01 -4.10 -10.50
CA PRO A 177 28.73 -4.65 -10.92
C PRO A 177 27.63 -4.37 -9.89
N LEU A 178 26.37 -4.35 -10.34
CA LEU A 178 25.22 -4.22 -9.43
C LEU A 178 25.25 -5.40 -8.44
N PRO A 179 25.28 -5.18 -7.11
CA PRO A 179 25.28 -6.29 -6.18
C PRO A 179 23.94 -7.02 -6.22
N ARG A 180 23.94 -8.34 -6.03
CA ARG A 180 22.71 -9.16 -6.04
C ARG A 180 21.67 -8.71 -5.01
N SER A 181 22.11 -8.14 -3.89
CA SER A 181 21.22 -7.57 -2.87
C SER A 181 20.45 -6.32 -3.35
N ALA A 182 20.91 -5.66 -4.41
CA ALA A 182 20.25 -4.51 -5.03
C ALA A 182 19.29 -4.90 -6.18
N LEU A 183 19.16 -6.19 -6.49
CA LEU A 183 18.20 -6.67 -7.50
C LEU A 183 16.79 -6.20 -7.14
N LEU A 184 16.15 -5.47 -8.04
CA LEU A 184 14.75 -5.11 -7.92
C LEU A 184 13.90 -6.29 -8.38
N VAL A 185 13.01 -6.76 -7.49
CA VAL A 185 12.02 -7.77 -7.85
C VAL A 185 10.81 -7.07 -8.47
N GLN A 186 10.49 -7.41 -9.71
CA GLN A 186 9.34 -6.85 -10.39
C GLN A 186 8.04 -7.25 -9.67
N LEU A 187 7.30 -6.25 -9.22
CA LEU A 187 5.98 -6.43 -8.61
C LEU A 187 4.93 -6.47 -9.71
N ALA A 188 4.20 -7.58 -9.80
CA ALA A 188 3.11 -7.72 -10.76
C ALA A 188 1.95 -6.78 -10.36
N THR A 189 1.59 -5.86 -11.26
CA THR A 189 0.44 -4.95 -11.10
C THR A 189 -0.89 -5.58 -11.50
N ALA A 190 -0.83 -6.73 -12.17
CA ALA A 190 -1.94 -7.59 -12.49
C ALA A 190 -1.43 -9.04 -12.53
N ARG A 191 -2.29 -9.99 -12.20
CA ARG A 191 -1.99 -11.40 -12.42
C ARG A 191 -2.42 -11.77 -13.85
N PRO A 192 -1.53 -12.32 -14.69
CA PRO A 192 -1.93 -12.88 -15.98
C PRO A 192 -3.06 -13.87 -15.71
N ARG A 193 -4.21 -13.65 -16.36
CA ARG A 193 -5.48 -14.36 -16.13
C ARG A 193 -5.20 -15.85 -15.86
N PRO A 194 -5.66 -16.44 -14.76
CA PRO A 194 -5.46 -17.86 -14.55
C PRO A 194 -6.38 -18.60 -15.53
N VAL A 195 -5.85 -18.92 -16.72
CA VAL A 195 -6.56 -19.65 -17.80
C VAL A 195 -7.11 -21.01 -17.32
N LYS A 196 -6.68 -21.48 -16.13
CA LYS A 196 -7.05 -22.77 -15.52
C LYS A 196 -7.69 -22.65 -14.13
N ALA A 197 -8.12 -21.47 -13.68
CA ALA A 197 -8.73 -21.37 -12.35
C ALA A 197 -10.12 -22.03 -12.33
N ARG A 198 -10.34 -22.89 -11.34
CA ARG A 198 -11.62 -23.58 -11.15
C ARG A 198 -12.61 -22.60 -10.48
N PRO A 199 -13.85 -22.46 -10.98
CA PRO A 199 -14.89 -21.73 -10.27
C PRO A 199 -15.06 -22.26 -8.85
N LEU A 200 -15.27 -21.34 -7.92
CA LEU A 200 -15.47 -21.63 -6.50
C LEU A 200 -16.93 -21.32 -6.15
N ASP A 201 -17.64 -22.30 -5.63
CA ASP A 201 -18.98 -22.09 -5.11
C ASP A 201 -18.90 -21.59 -3.66
N TRP A 202 -19.35 -20.36 -3.43
CA TRP A 202 -19.37 -19.74 -2.10
C TRP A 202 -20.43 -20.33 -1.17
N ARG A 203 -21.36 -21.13 -1.69
CA ARG A 203 -22.40 -21.83 -0.90
C ARG A 203 -21.85 -23.08 -0.22
N VAL A 204 -20.73 -23.61 -0.69
CA VAL A 204 -20.13 -24.86 -0.20
C VAL A 204 -18.86 -24.55 0.58
N GLN A 205 -18.76 -25.09 1.79
CA GLN A 205 -17.56 -24.93 2.59
C GLN A 205 -16.38 -25.66 1.95
N SER A 206 -15.26 -24.97 1.82
CA SER A 206 -14.03 -25.51 1.25
C SER A 206 -12.79 -24.91 1.90
N LYS A 207 -11.61 -25.41 1.52
CA LYS A 207 -10.32 -24.86 1.99
C LYS A 207 -10.14 -23.39 1.59
N ASP A 208 -10.55 -23.03 0.38
CA ASP A 208 -10.43 -21.65 -0.10
C ASP A 208 -11.59 -20.78 0.39
N TRP A 209 -12.77 -21.36 0.65
CA TRP A 209 -13.93 -20.68 1.21
C TRP A 209 -14.45 -21.35 2.49
N PRO A 210 -13.84 -21.07 3.65
CA PRO A 210 -14.24 -21.72 4.90
C PRO A 210 -15.52 -21.14 5.52
N HIS A 211 -16.03 -20.02 4.98
CA HIS A 211 -17.06 -19.18 5.60
C HIS A 211 -18.50 -19.66 5.39
N ALA A 212 -18.75 -20.48 4.36
CA ALA A 212 -20.09 -20.98 4.04
C ALA A 212 -20.74 -21.67 5.25
N GLY A 213 -21.95 -21.24 5.59
CA GLY A 213 -22.77 -21.84 6.65
C GLY A 213 -22.26 -21.60 8.07
N ARG A 214 -21.21 -20.79 8.28
CA ARG A 214 -20.73 -20.46 9.64
C ARG A 214 -21.65 -19.40 10.27
N PRO A 215 -22.23 -19.63 11.46
CA PRO A 215 -23.15 -18.67 12.10
C PRO A 215 -22.58 -17.25 12.21
N ALA A 216 -21.32 -17.12 12.64
CA ALA A 216 -20.65 -15.82 12.74
C ALA A 216 -20.53 -15.08 11.40
N HIS A 217 -20.33 -15.80 10.29
CA HIS A 217 -20.26 -15.20 8.97
C HIS A 217 -21.65 -14.87 8.42
N GLU A 218 -22.65 -15.72 8.63
CA GLU A 218 -24.04 -15.43 8.24
C GLU A 218 -24.58 -14.19 8.97
N LEU A 219 -24.32 -14.08 10.27
CA LEU A 219 -24.65 -12.92 11.09
C LEU A 219 -24.02 -11.65 10.51
N ARG A 220 -22.70 -11.63 10.35
CA ARG A 220 -21.97 -10.47 9.81
C ARG A 220 -22.39 -10.12 8.39
N TYR A 221 -22.64 -11.13 7.54
CA TYR A 221 -23.06 -10.92 6.17
C TYR A 221 -24.44 -10.28 6.07
N SER A 222 -25.41 -10.73 6.88
CA SER A 222 -26.76 -10.14 6.88
C SER A 222 -26.73 -8.63 7.19
N ILE A 223 -25.94 -8.24 8.18
CA ILE A 223 -25.74 -6.84 8.58
C ILE A 223 -24.95 -6.06 7.53
N TYR A 224 -23.89 -6.66 6.98
CA TYR A 224 -23.10 -6.06 5.91
C TYR A 224 -23.99 -5.75 4.69
N ARG A 225 -24.82 -6.71 4.28
CA ARG A 225 -25.73 -6.58 3.15
C ARG A 225 -26.77 -5.48 3.39
N ASP A 226 -27.43 -5.47 4.55
CA ASP A 226 -28.44 -4.44 4.87
C ASP A 226 -27.84 -3.02 4.85
N LEU A 227 -26.66 -2.83 5.45
CA LEU A 227 -25.96 -1.54 5.41
C LEU A 227 -25.53 -1.15 4.00
N TRP A 228 -25.06 -2.11 3.20
CA TRP A 228 -24.66 -1.86 1.81
C TRP A 228 -25.87 -1.51 0.93
N GLU A 229 -27.01 -2.21 1.10
CA GLU A 229 -28.26 -1.92 0.38
C GLU A 229 -28.81 -0.52 0.71
N ARG A 230 -28.52 0.00 1.92
CA ARG A 230 -28.80 1.39 2.31
C ARG A 230 -27.82 2.42 1.73
N GLY A 231 -26.83 2.00 0.94
CA GLY A 231 -25.86 2.87 0.28
C GLY A 231 -24.63 3.23 1.11
N PHE A 232 -24.40 2.57 2.25
CA PHE A 232 -23.18 2.78 3.04
C PHE A 232 -22.00 2.00 2.47
N PHE A 233 -20.81 2.58 2.59
CA PHE A 233 -19.56 1.84 2.43
C PHE A 233 -19.16 1.24 3.76
N LEU A 234 -18.57 0.04 3.71
CA LEU A 234 -18.09 -0.66 4.90
C LEU A 234 -16.61 -1.03 4.77
N SER A 235 -15.90 -1.01 5.90
CA SER A 235 -14.55 -1.57 6.01
C SER A 235 -14.37 -2.30 7.35
N ALA A 236 -13.38 -3.17 7.48
CA ALA A 236 -13.09 -3.83 8.76
C ALA A 236 -12.81 -2.82 9.90
N ALA A 237 -13.42 -3.03 11.08
CA ALA A 237 -13.28 -2.15 12.25
C ALA A 237 -12.46 -2.75 13.40
N GLY A 238 -11.65 -3.80 13.17
CA GLY A 238 -10.91 -4.45 14.25
C GLY A 238 -10.02 -3.52 15.09
N LYS A 239 -9.48 -2.44 14.48
CA LYS A 239 -8.70 -1.41 15.19
C LYS A 239 -9.53 -0.51 16.13
N PHE A 240 -10.84 -0.51 15.96
CA PHE A 240 -11.80 0.34 16.67
C PHE A 240 -12.73 -0.47 17.59
N GLY A 241 -12.47 -1.78 17.75
CA GLY A 241 -13.30 -2.66 18.59
C GLY A 241 -14.70 -2.91 18.02
N GLY A 242 -14.83 -2.94 16.69
CA GLY A 242 -16.07 -3.36 16.04
C GLY A 242 -15.81 -4.30 14.86
N ASP A 243 -16.89 -4.76 14.24
CA ASP A 243 -16.84 -5.58 13.03
C ASP A 243 -16.66 -4.72 11.79
N PHE A 244 -17.46 -3.65 11.67
CA PHE A 244 -17.44 -2.75 10.52
C PHE A 244 -17.35 -1.28 10.90
N LEU A 245 -16.61 -0.52 10.11
CA LEU A 245 -16.70 0.93 10.04
C LEU A 245 -17.71 1.25 8.96
N VAL A 246 -18.66 2.12 9.27
CA VAL A 246 -19.74 2.48 8.35
C VAL A 246 -19.55 3.92 7.91
N TYR A 247 -19.46 4.12 6.60
CA TYR A 247 -19.17 5.40 5.96
C TYR A 247 -20.37 5.84 5.11
N PRO A 248 -20.76 7.12 5.15
CA PRO A 248 -21.83 7.65 4.30
C PRO A 248 -21.49 7.68 2.80
N GLY A 249 -20.24 7.38 2.44
CA GLY A 249 -19.74 7.31 1.07
C GLY A 249 -18.34 6.70 1.03
N ASP A 250 -17.64 6.82 -0.10
CA ASP A 250 -16.31 6.21 -0.29
C ASP A 250 -15.34 6.57 0.84
N PRO A 251 -14.73 5.60 1.54
CA PRO A 251 -13.74 5.82 2.60
C PRO A 251 -12.52 6.67 2.17
N LEU A 252 -12.27 6.86 0.87
CA LEU A 252 -11.25 7.80 0.40
C LEU A 252 -11.66 9.28 0.55
N ARG A 253 -12.96 9.56 0.68
CA ARG A 253 -13.54 10.92 0.72
C ARG A 253 -14.26 11.21 2.03
N PHE A 254 -14.74 10.17 2.72
CA PHE A 254 -15.54 10.30 3.94
C PHE A 254 -14.86 9.61 5.12
N HIS A 255 -15.07 10.16 6.31
CA HIS A 255 -14.74 9.48 7.56
C HIS A 255 -15.89 8.56 7.99
N ALA A 256 -15.57 7.45 8.64
CA ALA A 256 -16.60 6.59 9.22
C ALA A 256 -17.37 7.33 10.29
N HIS A 257 -18.70 7.28 10.23
CA HIS A 257 -19.60 7.85 11.23
C HIS A 257 -19.86 6.85 12.36
N TYR A 258 -19.92 5.57 12.01
CA TYR A 258 -20.31 4.51 12.94
C TYR A 258 -19.27 3.41 13.06
N ILE A 259 -19.23 2.80 14.23
CA ILE A 259 -18.60 1.50 14.48
C ILE A 259 -19.72 0.51 14.72
N ALA A 260 -19.92 -0.44 13.82
CA ALA A 260 -20.93 -1.47 13.93
C ALA A 260 -20.37 -2.72 14.61
N GLN A 261 -21.09 -3.23 15.61
CA GLN A 261 -20.88 -4.52 16.24
C GLN A 261 -22.06 -5.44 15.95
N CYS A 262 -21.77 -6.65 15.49
CA CYS A 262 -22.76 -7.64 15.09
C CYS A 262 -23.08 -8.56 16.25
N TRP A 263 -24.34 -8.57 16.69
CA TRP A 263 -24.82 -9.39 17.80
C TRP A 263 -26.00 -10.23 17.34
N ALA A 264 -26.01 -11.53 17.64
CA ALA A 264 -27.22 -12.31 17.42
C ALA A 264 -28.34 -11.77 18.33
N PRO A 265 -29.60 -11.75 17.87
CA PRO A 265 -30.69 -11.09 18.61
C PRO A 265 -30.91 -11.62 20.04
N GLU A 266 -30.57 -12.88 20.32
CA GLU A 266 -30.74 -13.51 21.63
C GLU A 266 -29.43 -13.63 22.43
N ASP A 267 -28.31 -13.17 21.87
CA ASP A 267 -27.02 -13.28 22.57
C ASP A 267 -26.96 -12.24 23.70
N PRO A 268 -26.68 -12.65 24.95
CA PRO A 268 -26.49 -11.71 26.03
C PRO A 268 -25.23 -10.88 25.77
N ILE A 269 -25.33 -9.56 25.92
CA ILE A 269 -24.20 -8.64 25.80
C ILE A 269 -23.58 -8.47 27.20
N PRO A 270 -22.33 -8.92 27.43
CA PRO A 270 -21.66 -8.68 28.70
C PRO A 270 -21.53 -7.17 28.97
N LEU A 271 -21.87 -6.73 30.18
CA LEU A 271 -21.82 -5.31 30.54
C LEU A 271 -20.43 -4.69 30.32
N GLN A 272 -19.38 -5.46 30.59
CA GLN A 272 -17.99 -5.07 30.34
C GLN A 272 -17.70 -4.79 28.86
N ASP A 273 -18.29 -5.56 27.95
CA ASP A 273 -18.12 -5.38 26.51
C ASP A 273 -18.87 -4.13 26.05
N LEU A 274 -20.05 -3.88 26.61
CA LEU A 274 -20.82 -2.66 26.36
C LEU A 274 -20.05 -1.41 26.83
N VAL A 275 -19.48 -1.44 28.03
CA VAL A 275 -18.64 -0.35 28.57
C VAL A 275 -17.39 -0.15 27.71
N ALA A 276 -16.70 -1.23 27.33
CA ALA A 276 -15.52 -1.17 26.47
C ALA A 276 -15.85 -0.57 25.10
N ALA A 277 -16.96 -0.99 24.50
CA ALA A 277 -17.43 -0.49 23.21
C ALA A 277 -17.79 1.00 23.27
N GLY A 278 -18.49 1.45 24.31
CA GLY A 278 -18.79 2.86 24.56
C GLY A 278 -17.53 3.72 24.72
N ARG A 279 -16.52 3.22 25.47
CA ARG A 279 -15.23 3.90 25.63
C ARG A 279 -14.47 4.03 24.30
N LEU A 280 -14.44 2.97 23.50
CA LEU A 280 -13.76 2.96 22.20
C LEU A 280 -14.43 3.89 21.19
N GLY A 281 -15.77 3.90 21.11
CA GLY A 281 -16.49 4.80 20.22
C GLY A 281 -16.27 6.28 20.57
N THR A 282 -16.33 6.60 21.86
CA THR A 282 -16.17 7.97 22.36
C THR A 282 -14.77 8.53 22.08
N SER A 283 -13.72 7.72 22.25
CA SER A 283 -12.33 8.17 22.05
C SER A 283 -12.03 8.57 20.60
N VAL A 284 -12.68 7.92 19.62
CA VAL A 284 -12.51 8.22 18.19
C VAL A 284 -13.66 9.06 17.60
N ARG A 285 -14.53 9.59 18.47
CA ARG A 285 -15.71 10.39 18.11
C ARG A 285 -16.59 9.72 17.05
N LYS A 286 -16.90 8.42 17.24
CA LYS A 286 -17.81 7.64 16.40
C LYS A 286 -18.96 7.10 17.23
N THR A 287 -20.14 7.04 16.61
CA THR A 287 -21.30 6.44 17.27
C THR A 287 -21.21 4.92 17.15
N LEU A 288 -21.31 4.21 18.26
CA LEU A 288 -21.35 2.75 18.24
C LEU A 288 -22.76 2.28 17.87
N LEU A 289 -22.87 1.32 16.96
CA LEU A 289 -24.11 0.66 16.59
C LEU A 289 -24.06 -0.82 16.99
N LEU A 290 -24.98 -1.24 17.85
CA LEU A 290 -25.29 -2.64 18.08
C LEU A 290 -26.26 -3.08 16.99
N CYS A 291 -25.85 -4.05 16.18
CA CYS A 291 -26.55 -4.48 14.98
C CYS A 291 -27.01 -5.92 15.16
N SER A 292 -28.33 -6.16 15.07
CA SER A 292 -28.90 -7.49 15.24
C SER A 292 -29.93 -7.80 14.15
N PRO A 293 -29.70 -8.84 13.32
CA PRO A 293 -30.70 -9.28 12.35
C PRO A 293 -31.90 -9.87 13.07
N GLN A 294 -33.08 -9.65 12.51
CA GLN A 294 -34.36 -10.14 13.00
C GLN A 294 -34.88 -11.28 12.12
N PRO A 295 -35.80 -12.13 12.63
CA PRO A 295 -36.40 -13.20 11.85
C PRO A 295 -37.17 -12.73 10.60
N ASP A 296 -37.62 -11.48 10.56
CA ASP A 296 -38.29 -10.87 9.40
C ASP A 296 -37.32 -10.42 8.28
N GLY A 297 -36.01 -10.66 8.47
CA GLY A 297 -34.95 -10.32 7.53
C GLY A 297 -34.43 -8.89 7.66
N LYS A 298 -34.99 -8.06 8.55
CA LYS A 298 -34.49 -6.69 8.80
C LYS A 298 -33.38 -6.70 9.84
N VAL A 299 -32.55 -5.67 9.81
CA VAL A 299 -31.56 -5.43 10.86
C VAL A 299 -32.02 -4.30 11.78
N VAL A 300 -32.01 -4.56 13.08
CA VAL A 300 -32.23 -3.55 14.12
C VAL A 300 -30.88 -2.96 14.52
N TYR A 301 -30.85 -1.62 14.61
CA TYR A 301 -29.67 -0.86 14.99
C TYR A 301 -29.96 -0.07 16.26
N THR A 302 -29.19 -0.34 17.31
CA THR A 302 -29.26 0.41 18.57
C THR A 302 -27.97 1.21 18.73
N SER A 303 -28.10 2.54 18.76
CA SER A 303 -26.94 3.42 18.97
C SER A 303 -26.61 3.54 20.45
N LEU A 304 -25.32 3.41 20.79
CA LEU A 304 -24.82 3.66 22.14
C LEU A 304 -24.08 5.00 22.16
N GLN A 305 -24.43 5.85 23.13
CA GLN A 305 -23.72 7.11 23.40
C GLN A 305 -23.31 7.16 24.86
N TRP A 306 -22.05 7.53 25.10
CA TRP A 306 -21.55 7.73 26.46
C TRP A 306 -22.00 9.09 26.97
N ALA A 307 -22.94 9.10 27.90
CA ALA A 307 -23.33 10.33 28.61
C ALA A 307 -22.41 10.53 29.81
N SER A 308 -21.71 11.65 29.87
CA SER A 308 -21.20 12.15 31.15
C SER A 308 -22.38 12.65 31.97
N LEU A 309 -22.48 12.25 33.24
CA LEU A 309 -23.35 12.92 34.20
C LEU A 309 -22.90 14.40 34.27
N GLN A 310 -23.78 15.31 33.85
CA GLN A 310 -23.61 16.76 34.01
C GLN A 310 -23.95 17.16 35.44
#